data_AF-F3CE49-F1
#
_entry.id   AF-F3CE49-F1
#
_cell.length_a   1.000
_cell.length_b   1.000
_cell.length_c   1.000
_cell.angle_alpha   90.00
_cell.angle_beta   90.00
_cell.angle_gamma   90.00
#
_symmetry.space_group_name_H-M   'P 1'
#
loop_
_entity.id
_entity.type
_entity.pdbx_description
1 polymer ?
#
loop_
_entity_poly.entity_id
_entity_poly.type
_entity_poly.pdbx_seq_one_letter_code
_entity_poly.pdbx_strand_id
1 'polypeptide(L)'
;MLVCLLDSLIAVHAQADDAWSAGYHELSFPDPLDSQPVQAIAFYPSTASEQWSILHGYRVEAGENAPIAMGRFPLLLLSHGNTGTPLALHDLAT
;
A
#
# COMPACT_ATOMS: atom_id res chain seq x y z
N MET A 1 -25.44 -37.36 -8.60
CA MET A 1 -23.98 -37.10 -8.66
C MET A 1 -23.62 -36.15 -9.81
N LEU A 2 -24.16 -36.35 -11.02
CA LEU A 2 -23.92 -35.44 -12.16
C LEU A 2 -24.47 -34.01 -11.93
N VAL A 3 -25.65 -33.89 -11.30
CA VAL A 3 -26.30 -32.59 -11.03
C VAL A 3 -25.51 -31.71 -10.06
N CYS A 4 -24.86 -32.30 -9.04
CA CYS A 4 -24.09 -31.56 -8.04
C CYS A 4 -22.78 -30.95 -8.59
N LEU A 5 -22.28 -31.45 -9.73
CA LEU A 5 -21.06 -30.95 -10.38
C LEU A 5 -21.31 -29.67 -11.21
N LEU A 6 -22.56 -29.40 -11.60
CA LEU A 6 -22.92 -28.19 -12.34
C LEU A 6 -23.10 -26.97 -11.42
N ASP A 7 -23.52 -27.18 -10.17
CA ASP A 7 -23.68 -26.11 -9.17
C ASP A 7 -22.32 -25.55 -8.68
N SER A 8 -21.21 -26.23 -8.98
CA SER A 8 -19.85 -25.77 -8.64
C SER A 8 -19.32 -24.68 -9.58
N LEU A 9 -20.06 -24.33 -10.62
CA LEU A 9 -19.71 -23.30 -11.61
C LEU A 9 -20.12 -21.88 -11.19
N ILE A 10 -20.50 -21.67 -9.93
CA ILE A 10 -20.68 -20.32 -9.39
C ILE A 10 -19.31 -19.65 -9.39
N ALA A 11 -19.01 -18.94 -10.48
CA ALA A 11 -17.88 -18.05 -10.57
C ALA A 11 -18.07 -16.97 -9.50
N VAL A 12 -17.21 -17.01 -8.48
CA VAL A 12 -17.07 -15.88 -7.57
C VAL A 12 -16.56 -14.72 -8.39
N HIS A 13 -17.46 -13.81 -8.77
CA HIS A 13 -17.05 -12.52 -9.29
C HIS A 13 -16.47 -11.74 -8.12
N ALA A 14 -15.13 -11.69 -8.05
CA ALA A 14 -14.45 -10.67 -7.28
C ALA A 14 -14.77 -9.34 -7.95
N GLN A 15 -15.77 -8.63 -7.44
CA GLN A 15 -15.95 -7.22 -7.79
C GLN A 15 -14.84 -6.48 -7.07
N ALA A 16 -13.89 -5.90 -7.83
CA ALA A 16 -13.02 -4.91 -7.26
C ALA A 16 -13.93 -3.78 -6.76
N ASP A 17 -13.89 -3.48 -5.46
CA ASP A 17 -14.41 -2.23 -4.94
C ASP A 17 -13.80 -1.07 -5.75
N ASP A 18 -14.48 0.09 -5.79
CA ASP A 18 -14.02 1.30 -6.49
C ASP A 18 -12.50 1.37 -6.50
N ALA A 19 -11.90 1.32 -7.69
CA ALA A 19 -10.46 1.16 -7.83
C ALA A 19 -9.75 2.39 -7.27
N TRP A 20 -9.25 2.28 -6.04
CA TRP A 20 -8.43 3.31 -5.42
C TRP A 20 -7.09 3.39 -6.14
N SER A 21 -6.59 4.61 -6.35
CA SER A 21 -5.17 4.79 -6.66
C SER A 21 -4.35 4.72 -5.36
N ALA A 22 -3.02 4.85 -5.45
CA ALA A 22 -2.14 4.91 -4.28
C ALA A 22 -1.64 6.35 -4.03
N GLY A 23 -1.58 6.72 -2.76
CA GLY A 23 -0.87 7.90 -2.26
C GLY A 23 0.22 7.51 -1.27
N TYR A 24 1.13 8.44 -0.98
CA TYR A 24 2.11 8.25 0.08
C TYR A 24 2.44 9.51 0.89
N HIS A 25 2.88 9.27 2.13
CA HIS A 25 3.48 10.27 3.01
C HIS A 25 4.80 9.76 3.57
N GLU A 26 5.83 10.62 3.55
CA GLU A 26 7.05 10.40 4.35
C GLU A 26 6.79 10.77 5.81
N LEU A 27 7.17 9.88 6.71
CA LEU A 27 6.95 10.01 8.14
C LEU A 27 8.29 10.04 8.88
N SER A 28 8.35 10.87 9.91
CA SER A 28 9.45 10.90 10.87
C SER A 28 8.88 10.99 12.27
N PHE A 29 9.27 10.08 13.14
CA PHE A 29 8.80 10.03 14.54
C PHE A 29 9.93 9.58 15.46
N PRO A 30 9.90 9.99 16.75
CA PRO A 30 10.95 9.59 17.69
C PRO A 30 10.86 8.10 18.01
N ASP A 31 12.00 7.42 18.03
CA ASP A 31 12.13 6.08 18.56
C ASP A 31 11.84 6.10 20.07
N PRO A 32 10.94 5.27 20.60
CA PRO A 32 10.65 5.23 22.03
C PRO A 32 11.83 4.79 22.90
N LEU A 33 12.87 4.16 22.34
CA LEU A 33 14.04 3.66 23.07
C LEU A 33 15.09 4.75 23.31
N ASP A 34 15.41 5.55 22.29
CA ASP A 34 16.52 6.52 22.34
C ASP A 34 16.16 7.92 21.79
N SER A 35 14.91 8.12 21.38
CA SER A 35 14.38 9.36 20.78
C SER A 35 15.05 9.79 19.48
N GLN A 36 15.88 8.95 18.86
CA GLN A 36 16.38 9.22 17.51
C GLN A 36 15.23 9.14 16.50
N PRO A 37 15.29 9.90 15.40
CA PRO A 37 14.23 9.88 14.40
C PRO A 37 14.22 8.55 13.63
N VAL A 38 13.07 7.88 13.64
CA VAL A 38 12.75 6.77 12.74
C VAL A 38 12.05 7.32 11.51
N GLN A 39 12.55 6.95 10.33
CA GLN A 39 11.94 7.30 9.04
C GLN A 39 11.08 6.15 8.52
N ALA A 40 9.89 6.46 8.03
CA ALA A 40 9.01 5.50 7.38
C ALA A 40 8.28 6.15 6.21
N ILE A 41 7.70 5.33 5.34
CA ILE A 41 6.81 5.78 4.26
C ILE A 41 5.48 5.06 4.44
N ALA A 42 4.39 5.81 4.51
CA ALA A 42 3.04 5.26 4.52
C ALA A 42 2.47 5.31 3.11
N PHE A 43 2.23 4.16 2.51
CA PHE A 43 1.42 4.02 1.30
C PHE A 43 -0.04 3.76 1.71
N TYR A 44 -0.98 4.36 1.00
CA TYR A 44 -2.40 4.28 1.34
C TYR A 44 -3.31 4.41 0.12
N PRO A 45 -4.55 3.88 0.18
CA PRO A 45 -5.53 4.07 -0.88
C PRO A 45 -5.91 5.56 -1.01
N SER A 46 -6.01 6.05 -2.24
CA SER A 46 -6.30 7.44 -2.57
C SER A 46 -7.48 7.58 -3.53
N THR A 47 -8.21 8.69 -3.41
CA THR A 47 -9.26 9.11 -4.35
C THR A 47 -8.72 9.93 -5.53
N ALA A 48 -7.41 10.19 -5.58
CA ALA A 48 -6.80 10.86 -6.72
C ALA A 48 -6.85 9.99 -7.97
N SER A 49 -6.66 10.62 -9.13
CA SER A 49 -6.31 9.89 -10.35
C SER A 49 -4.99 9.14 -10.18
N GLU A 50 -4.89 7.99 -10.85
CA GLU A 50 -3.67 7.18 -10.93
C GLU A 50 -2.49 8.01 -11.47
N GLN A 51 -1.35 7.89 -10.80
CA GLN A 51 -0.15 8.66 -11.09
C GLN A 51 1.08 7.96 -10.50
N TRP A 52 2.25 8.34 -11.01
CA TRP A 52 3.55 7.89 -10.48
C TRP A 52 4.38 9.08 -10.02
N SER A 53 5.33 8.84 -9.12
CA SER A 53 6.31 9.82 -8.66
C SER A 53 7.72 9.23 -8.59
N ILE A 54 8.70 10.09 -8.31
CA ILE A 54 10.06 9.67 -7.93
C ILE A 54 10.23 9.91 -6.44
N LEU A 55 10.48 8.84 -5.68
CA LEU A 55 10.72 8.86 -4.23
C LEU A 55 12.11 8.27 -3.95
N HIS A 56 13.02 9.09 -3.41
CA HIS A 56 14.43 8.74 -3.19
C HIS A 56 15.11 8.04 -4.39
N GLY A 57 14.79 8.47 -5.62
CA GLY A 57 15.37 7.94 -6.85
C GLY A 57 14.67 6.71 -7.43
N TYR A 58 13.68 6.15 -6.72
CA TYR A 58 12.82 5.07 -7.22
C TYR A 58 11.55 5.63 -7.84
N ARG A 59 11.12 5.04 -8.96
CA ARG A 59 9.78 5.28 -9.49
C ARG A 59 8.79 4.47 -8.66
N VAL A 60 7.75 5.12 -8.17
CA VAL A 60 6.65 4.50 -7.44
C VAL A 60 5.32 4.84 -8.11
N GLU A 61 4.41 3.88 -8.22
CA GLU A 61 3.07 4.09 -8.78
C GLU A 61 2.12 4.66 -7.71
N ALA A 62 2.53 5.78 -7.09
CA ALA A 62 1.77 6.48 -6.05
C ALA A 62 2.01 7.99 -6.10
N GLY A 63 1.01 8.77 -5.69
CA GLY A 63 1.08 10.24 -5.60
C GLY A 63 1.56 10.75 -4.24
N GLU A 64 2.49 11.69 -4.23
CA GLU A 64 2.95 12.35 -2.99
C GLU A 64 1.81 13.17 -2.37
N ASN A 65 1.53 12.96 -1.07
CA ASN A 65 0.49 13.65 -0.32
C ASN A 65 -0.90 13.60 -0.99
N ALA A 66 -1.18 12.56 -1.77
CA ALA A 66 -2.47 12.42 -2.45
C ALA A 66 -3.62 12.30 -1.42
N PRO A 67 -4.85 12.78 -1.73
CA PRO A 67 -5.99 12.68 -0.83
C PRO A 67 -6.25 11.25 -0.36
N ILE A 68 -6.29 11.04 0.96
CA ILE A 68 -6.52 9.73 1.56
C ILE A 68 -7.97 9.29 1.33
N ALA A 69 -8.14 8.03 0.96
CA ALA A 69 -9.41 7.32 0.97
C ALA A 69 -10.04 7.27 2.37
N MET A 70 -11.30 7.67 2.50
CA MET A 70 -12.02 7.48 3.76
C MET A 70 -12.51 6.04 3.89
N GLY A 71 -12.12 5.35 4.96
CA GLY A 71 -12.50 3.96 5.16
C GLY A 71 -11.76 3.29 6.32
N ARG A 72 -11.95 1.98 6.44
CA ARG A 72 -11.17 1.12 7.34
C ARG A 72 -10.34 0.19 6.49
N PHE A 73 -9.03 0.33 6.55
CA PHE A 73 -8.09 -0.47 5.79
C PHE A 73 -7.23 -1.31 6.75
N PRO A 74 -6.87 -2.55 6.38
CA PRO A 74 -5.86 -3.29 7.13
C PRO A 74 -4.53 -2.53 7.10
N LEU A 75 -3.82 -2.53 8.21
CA LEU A 75 -2.49 -1.92 8.31
C LEU A 75 -1.43 -3.02 8.20
N LEU A 76 -0.54 -2.88 7.23
CA LEU A 76 0.66 -3.72 7.10
C LEU A 76 1.88 -2.87 7.48
N LEU A 77 2.69 -3.39 8.39
CA LEU A 77 3.98 -2.78 8.74
C LEU A 77 5.09 -3.62 8.11
N LEU A 78 5.84 -3.03 7.20
CA LEU A 78 6.97 -3.66 6.52
C LEU A 78 8.27 -3.08 7.07
N SER A 79 9.13 -3.96 7.57
CA SER A 79 10.47 -3.59 8.02
C SER A 79 11.49 -4.05 6.99
N HIS A 80 12.42 -3.17 6.63
CA HIS A 80 13.52 -3.54 5.75
C HIS A 80 14.58 -4.36 6.52
N GLY A 81 15.41 -5.09 5.78
CA GLY A 81 16.56 -5.79 6.37
C GLY A 81 17.60 -4.81 6.94
N ASN A 82 18.55 -5.33 7.73
CA ASN A 82 19.65 -4.52 8.25
C ASN A 82 20.37 -3.77 7.11
N THR A 83 20.72 -2.50 7.31
CA THR A 83 21.29 -1.59 6.28
C THR A 83 20.40 -1.28 5.07
N GLY A 84 19.14 -1.73 5.08
CA GLY A 84 18.15 -1.36 4.07
C GLY A 84 17.64 0.07 4.19
N THR A 85 16.79 0.46 3.25
CA THR A 85 16.09 1.75 3.28
C THR A 85 14.57 1.51 3.39
N PRO A 86 13.78 2.53 3.77
CA PRO A 86 12.31 2.43 3.77
C PRO A 86 11.69 2.00 2.42
N LEU A 87 12.43 2.14 1.31
CA LEU A 87 11.99 1.72 -0.03
C LEU A 87 12.51 0.35 -0.46
N ALA A 88 13.20 -0.41 0.40
CA ALA A 88 13.72 -1.72 0.01
C ALA A 88 12.62 -2.72 -0.47
N LEU A 89 11.36 -2.44 -0.16
CA LEU A 89 10.18 -3.27 -0.48
C LEU A 89 9.09 -2.47 -1.23
N HIS A 90 9.44 -1.40 -1.95
CA HIS A 90 8.45 -0.51 -2.60
C HIS A 90 7.57 -1.22 -3.63
N ASP A 91 8.12 -2.13 -4.45
CA ASP A 91 7.35 -2.92 -5.43
C ASP A 91 6.27 -3.82 -4.79
N LEU A 92 6.35 -4.10 -3.48
CA LEU A 92 5.30 -4.83 -2.77
C LEU A 92 4.19 -3.89 -2.27
N ALA A 93 4.53 -2.61 -2.06
CA ALA A 93 3.65 -1.62 -1.46
C ALA A 93 2.86 -0.80 -2.49
N THR A 94 3.27 -0.84 -3.77
CA THR A 94 2.63 -0.16 -4.91
C THR A 94 2.49 -1.13 -6.07
#